data_AF-A0A392VZN7-F1
#
_entry.id   AF-A0A392VZN7-F1
#
_cell.length_a   1.000
_cell.length_b   1.000
_cell.length_c   1.000
_cell.angle_alpha   90.00
_cell.angle_beta   90.00
_cell.angle_gamma   90.00
#
_symmetry.space_group_name_H-M   'P 1'
#
loop_
_entity.id
_entity.type
_entity.pdbx_description
1 polymer ?
#
loop_
_entity_poly.entity_id
_entity_poly.type
_entity_poly.pdbx_seq_one_letter_code
_entity_poly.pdbx_strand_id
1 'polypeptide(L)' 'TEAKLAEVVQERDTLLATVEGLEDRVRVLEDKLKEGEGKSAEDVVTEDERAVDRAGVYAGLSRAMLVSK' A
#
# COMPACT_ATOMS: atom_id res chain seq x y z
N THR A 1 -1.99 -33.45 32.33
CA THR A 1 -3.11 -32.96 31.51
C THR A 1 -3.30 -31.47 31.69
N GLU A 2 -3.22 -30.93 32.91
CA GLU A 2 -3.26 -29.48 33.17
C GLU A 2 -2.08 -28.70 32.60
N ALA A 3 -0.83 -29.21 32.69
CA ALA A 3 0.34 -28.50 32.16
C ALA A 3 0.26 -28.25 30.64
N LYS A 4 -0.21 -29.25 29.88
CA LYS A 4 -0.45 -29.11 28.43
C LYS A 4 -1.57 -28.12 28.12
N LEU A 5 -2.58 -28.02 28.98
CA LEU A 5 -3.66 -27.06 28.80
C LEU A 5 -3.15 -25.62 29.03
N ALA A 6 -2.30 -25.41 30.04
CA ALA A 6 -1.68 -24.11 30.29
C ALA A 6 -0.79 -23.65 29.13
N GLU A 7 -0.02 -24.57 28.55
CA GLU A 7 0.84 -24.31 27.38
C GLU A 7 0.00 -23.88 26.16
N VAL A 8 -1.06 -24.62 25.82
CA VAL A 8 -1.96 -24.28 24.71
C VAL A 8 -2.67 -22.94 24.94
N VAL A 9 -3.05 -22.64 26.19
CA VAL A 9 -3.65 -21.34 26.54
C VAL A 9 -2.68 -20.19 26.30
N GLN A 10 -1.42 -20.34 26.72
CA GLN A 10 -0.38 -19.34 26.52
C GLN A 10 -0.06 -19.11 25.04
N GLU A 11 0.04 -20.19 24.26
CA GLU A 11 0.24 -20.11 22.81
C GLU A 11 -0.93 -19.38 22.13
N ARG A 12 -2.17 -19.73 22.50
CA ARG A 12 -3.39 -19.10 21.99
C ARG A 12 -3.43 -17.61 22.32
N ASP A 13 -3.08 -17.21 23.54
CA ASP A 13 -3.06 -15.80 23.95
C ASP A 13 -1.99 -15.01 23.19
N THR A 14 -0.81 -15.63 22.99
CA THR A 14 0.27 -15.03 22.21
C THR A 14 -0.15 -14.84 20.76
N LEU A 15 -0.73 -15.87 20.14
CA LEU A 15 -1.23 -15.78 18.76
C LEU A 15 -2.34 -14.75 18.63
N LEU A 16 -3.27 -14.68 19.58
CA LEU A 16 -4.35 -13.69 19.56
C LEU A 16 -3.80 -12.26 19.55
N ALA A 17 -2.83 -11.96 20.43
CA ALA A 17 -2.17 -10.66 20.44
C ALA A 17 -1.46 -10.33 19.12
N THR A 18 -0.86 -11.33 18.45
CA THR A 18 -0.25 -11.11 17.13
C THR A 18 -1.28 -10.83 16.04
N VAL A 19 -2.43 -11.49 16.09
CA VAL A 19 -3.53 -11.29 15.12
C VAL A 19 -4.09 -9.89 15.28
N GLU A 20 -4.40 -9.45 16.50
CA GLU A 20 -4.89 -8.10 16.78
C GLU A 20 -3.92 -7.02 16.26
N GLY A 21 -2.62 -7.19 16.52
CA GLY A 21 -1.60 -6.27 16.01
C GLY A 21 -1.46 -6.27 14.48
N LEU A 22 -1.71 -7.40 13.82
CA LEU A 22 -1.74 -7.48 12.35
C LEU A 22 -2.99 -6.82 11.77
N GLU A 23 -4.16 -7.04 12.38
CA GLU A 23 -5.42 -6.41 11.96
C GLU A 23 -5.32 -4.88 12.02
N ASP A 24 -4.73 -4.33 13.09
CA ASP A 24 -4.49 -2.89 13.19
C ASP A 24 -3.55 -2.36 12.10
N ARG A 25 -2.47 -3.11 11.78
CA ARG A 25 -1.55 -2.73 10.71
C ARG A 25 -2.20 -2.77 9.34
N VAL A 26 -3.05 -3.78 9.09
CA VAL A 26 -3.81 -3.89 7.84
C VAL A 26 -4.74 -2.69 7.71
N ARG A 27 -5.48 -2.34 8.77
CA ARG A 27 -6.36 -1.15 8.78
C ARG A 27 -5.60 0.14 8.43
N VAL A 28 -4.45 0.36 9.06
CA VAL A 28 -3.59 1.53 8.77
C VAL A 28 -3.11 1.54 7.32
N LEU A 29 -2.78 0.38 6.75
CA LEU A 29 -2.35 0.29 5.35
C LEU A 29 -3.51 0.53 4.38
N GLU A 30 -4.71 0.03 4.67
CA GLU A 30 -5.91 0.29 3.89
C GLU A 30 -6.27 1.78 3.88
N ASP A 31 -6.16 2.46 5.02
CA ASP A 31 -6.41 3.90 5.09
C ASP A 31 -5.39 4.70 4.26
N LYS A 32 -4.11 4.33 4.33
CA LYS A 32 -3.06 4.94 3.48
C LYS A 32 -3.29 4.67 1.99
N LEU A 33 -3.79 3.50 1.63
CA LEU A 33 -4.12 3.17 0.25
C LEU A 33 -5.24 4.10 -0.25
N LYS A 34 -6.31 4.25 0.52
CA LYS A 34 -7.43 5.16 0.19
C LYS A 34 -6.97 6.61 0.07
N GLU A 35 -6.10 7.07 0.97
CA GLU A 35 -5.49 8.40 0.87
C GLU A 35 -4.63 8.57 -0.41
N GLY A 36 -3.99 7.49 -0.86
CA GLY A 36 -3.18 7.47 -2.09
C GLY A 36 -4.00 7.37 -3.38
N GLU A 37 -5.13 6.65 -3.36
CA GLU A 37 -6.03 6.48 -4.51
C GLU A 37 -6.67 7.80 -4.97
N GLY A 38 -6.80 8.78 -4.08
CA GLY A 38 -7.22 10.15 -4.43
C GLY A 38 -6.17 10.97 -5.17
N LYS A 39 -4.91 10.51 -5.23
CA LYS A 39 -3.81 11.12 -5.97
C LYS A 39 -3.59 10.30 -7.23
N SER A 40 -4.44 10.50 -8.24
CA SER A 40 -4.26 9.80 -9.51
C SER A 40 -2.88 10.16 -10.11
N ALA A 41 -2.32 9.29 -10.95
CA ALA A 41 -1.08 9.60 -11.66
C ALA A 41 -1.19 10.88 -12.53
N GLU A 42 -2.40 11.35 -12.82
CA GLU A 42 -2.68 12.61 -13.53
C GLU A 42 -2.48 13.84 -12.63
N ASP A 43 -2.63 13.72 -11.31
CA ASP A 43 -2.31 14.78 -10.33
C ASP A 43 -0.80 14.93 -10.10
N VAL A 44 0.00 13.94 -10.52
CA VAL A 44 1.47 14.01 -10.48
C VAL A 44 2.02 14.83 -11.65
N VAL A 45 1.26 14.97 -12.76
CA VAL A 45 1.68 15.77 -13.91
C VAL A 45 1.50 17.24 -13.59
N THR A 46 2.61 17.87 -13.26
CA THR A 46 2.73 19.31 -12.98
C THR A 46 2.26 20.13 -14.19
N GLU A 47 1.81 21.37 -13.97
CA GLU A 47 1.43 22.26 -15.08
C GLU A 47 2.57 22.43 -16.10
N ASP A 48 3.82 22.44 -15.63
CA ASP A 48 5.02 22.50 -16.48
C ASP A 48 5.13 21.27 -17.39
N GLU A 49 4.86 20.07 -16.87
CA GLU A 49 4.86 18.84 -17.69
C GLU A 49 3.72 18.83 -18.70
N ARG A 50 2.52 19.35 -18.35
CA ARG A 50 1.42 19.52 -19.32
C ARG A 50 1.76 20.55 -20.39
N ALA A 51 2.51 21.60 -20.04
CA ALA A 51 2.91 22.63 -20.98
C ALA A 51 3.90 22.10 -22.03
N VAL A 52 4.80 21.21 -21.61
CA VAL A 52 5.82 20.56 -22.46
C VAL A 52 5.23 19.41 -23.28
N ASP A 53 4.33 18.61 -22.71
CA ASP A 53 3.65 17.49 -23.40
C ASP A 53 2.15 17.77 -23.62
N ARG A 54 1.86 18.80 -24.41
CA ARG A 54 0.47 19.24 -24.67
C ARG A 54 -0.39 18.17 -25.37
N ALA A 55 0.24 17.24 -26.10
CA ALA A 55 -0.43 16.14 -26.77
C ALA A 55 -0.64 14.90 -25.87
N GLY A 56 -0.08 14.90 -24.65
CA GLY A 56 -0.22 13.81 -23.68
C GLY A 56 0.52 12.52 -24.07
N VAL A 57 1.51 12.61 -24.96
CA VAL A 57 2.26 11.46 -25.49
C VAL A 57 3.13 10.83 -24.40
N TYR A 58 3.75 11.64 -23.55
CA TYR A 58 4.56 11.19 -22.42
C TYR A 58 3.69 10.57 -21.33
N ALA A 59 2.51 11.15 -21.05
CA ALA A 59 1.57 10.61 -20.07
C ALA A 59 1.02 9.22 -20.46
N GLY A 60 0.87 8.96 -21.77
CA GLY A 60 0.40 7.67 -22.29
C GLY A 60 1.47 6.57 -22.35
N LEU A 61 2.74 6.88 -22.04
CA LEU A 61 3.86 5.94 -22.14
C LEU A 61 4.40 5.55 -20.76
N SER A 62 4.66 4.26 -20.57
CA SER A 62 5.40 3.79 -19.39
C SER A 62 6.80 4.39 -19.36
N ARG A 63 7.28 4.74 -18.16
CA ARG A 63 8.61 5.31 -17.92
C ARG A 63 9.74 4.43 -18.48
N ALA A 64 9.55 3.11 -18.52
CA ALA A 64 10.51 2.18 -19.16
C ALA A 64 10.59 2.36 -20.68
N MET A 65 9.47 2.67 -21.35
CA MET A 65 9.43 2.89 -22.79
C MET A 65 10.08 4.21 -23.20
N LEU A 66 10.09 5.21 -22.31
CA LEU A 66 10.70 6.51 -22.54
C LEU A 66 12.24 6.49 -22.42
N VAL A 67 12.79 5.48 -21.72
CA VAL A 67 14.23 5.37 -21.45
C VAL A 67 14.92 4.39 -22.41
N SER A 68 14.17 3.52 -23.09
CA SER A 68 14.69 2.73 -24.21
C SER A 68 14.73 3.58 -25.47
N LYS A 69 15.93 4.00 -25.87
CA LYS A 69 16.21 4.56 -27.20
C LYS A 69 16.24 3.47 -28.26
#